data_AF-A0A5C3NVT7-F1
#
_entry.id   AF-A0A5C3NVT7-F1
#
_cell.length_a   1.000
_cell.length_b   1.000
_cell.length_c   1.000
_cell.angle_alpha   90.00
_cell.angle_beta   90.00
_cell.angle_gamma   90.00
#
_symmetry.space_group_name_H-M   'P 1'
#
loop_
_entity.id
_entity.type
_entity.pdbx_description
1 polymer ?
#
loop_
_entity_poly.entity_id
_entity_poly.type
_entity_poly.pdbx_seq_one_letter_code
_entity_poly.pdbx_strand_id
1 'polypeptide(L)'
;MPGLTTAPAFPEDVPTHPLLVVDYQLVRAGDEDEIAKLWKAATELGFWYLRNHDIEEEVDAMFDVGQETIALPLEEKLKYELGDQGLAFGYKAAGVQVMDDHGTRDVTEFLNISKDDALAWPTPVHRTYPSTITSHMESAVKPFVRKALEINHFLIDVLNDKLGLPKGSLAAFHKAEEHSGCIARVIRAPPHVGPDEKLFLTAHTDYGSLTLLHNRLGGLQVLPPGSDRFYYSRLTFFALQPLPGHAICNIGDALNIFSGGILRSSIHRVIPPPKDQARHERWSLVYFTRPNDSVILRAQSEKSGDIAAAVADAPAGKFDTGVTAQEWIARRFRSQRAANYKGPETWK
;
A
#
# COMPACT_ATOMS: atom_id res chain seq x y z
N MET A 1 3.30 -5.25 24.55
CA MET A 1 3.22 -6.13 23.37
C MET A 1 1.94 -5.78 22.60
N PRO A 2 1.97 -4.89 21.59
CA PRO A 2 0.83 -4.69 20.70
C PRO A 2 0.55 -5.90 19.81
N GLY A 3 1.39 -6.95 19.88
CA GLY A 3 1.03 -8.29 19.44
C GLY A 3 -0.12 -8.93 20.25
N LEU A 4 -0.52 -8.37 21.40
CA LEU A 4 -1.55 -8.91 22.29
C LEU A 4 -2.27 -7.83 23.12
N THR A 5 -2.47 -6.61 22.62
CA THR A 5 -3.61 -5.83 23.14
C THR A 5 -4.87 -6.51 22.62
N THR A 6 -5.72 -7.01 23.53
CA THR A 6 -7.05 -7.54 23.23
C THR A 6 -7.89 -6.42 22.62
N ALA A 7 -7.65 -6.10 21.36
CA ALA A 7 -8.51 -5.25 20.58
C ALA A 7 -9.91 -5.88 20.59
N PRO A 8 -10.97 -5.08 20.74
CA PRO A 8 -12.32 -5.63 20.66
C PRO A 8 -12.51 -6.32 19.30
N ALA A 9 -13.25 -7.43 19.31
CA ALA A 9 -13.53 -8.19 18.11
C ALA A 9 -14.13 -7.30 17.02
N PHE A 10 -13.91 -7.66 15.75
CA PHE A 10 -14.56 -6.97 14.65
C PHE A 10 -16.08 -7.16 14.79
N PRO A 11 -16.90 -6.09 14.68
CA PRO A 11 -18.34 -6.23 14.90
C PRO A 11 -19.02 -7.10 13.84
N GLU A 12 -19.84 -8.06 14.27
CA GLU A 12 -20.51 -9.04 13.39
C GLU A 12 -21.57 -8.42 12.46
N ASP A 13 -22.12 -7.27 12.83
CA ASP A 13 -23.19 -6.57 12.11
C ASP A 13 -22.67 -5.50 11.14
N VAL A 14 -21.35 -5.37 11.00
CA VAL A 14 -20.73 -4.51 9.98
C VAL A 14 -20.56 -5.34 8.70
N PRO A 15 -21.25 -5.00 7.59
CA PRO A 15 -21.12 -5.75 6.35
C PRO A 15 -19.68 -5.69 5.81
N THR A 16 -19.11 -6.87 5.55
CA THR A 16 -17.76 -7.01 5.00
C THR A 16 -17.80 -7.51 3.55
N HIS A 17 -16.80 -7.14 2.76
CA HIS A 17 -16.56 -7.82 1.48
C HIS A 17 -15.87 -9.16 1.72
N PRO A 18 -16.36 -10.28 1.17
CA PRO A 18 -15.70 -11.58 1.30
C PRO A 18 -14.50 -11.63 0.34
N LEU A 19 -13.35 -11.08 0.76
CA LEU A 19 -12.11 -11.25 -0.01
C LEU A 19 -11.75 -12.74 -0.11
N LEU A 20 -11.20 -13.11 -1.27
CA LEU A 20 -10.60 -14.43 -1.43
C LEU A 20 -9.39 -14.56 -0.49
N VAL A 21 -9.29 -15.71 0.16
CA VAL A 21 -8.13 -16.09 0.98
C VAL A 21 -7.22 -16.95 0.11
N VAL A 22 -6.03 -16.41 -0.17
CA VAL A 22 -4.95 -17.04 -0.94
C VAL A 22 -3.89 -17.59 0.02
N ASP A 23 -3.52 -18.84 -0.16
CA ASP A 23 -2.47 -19.52 0.59
C ASP A 23 -1.12 -19.40 -0.11
N TYR A 24 -0.19 -18.63 0.48
CA TYR A 24 1.10 -18.35 -0.13
C TYR A 24 1.92 -19.63 -0.39
N GLN A 25 1.87 -20.62 0.51
CA GLN A 25 2.67 -21.84 0.36
C GLN A 25 2.13 -22.74 -0.74
N LEU A 26 0.82 -22.79 -0.95
CA LEU A 26 0.23 -23.53 -2.08
C LEU A 26 0.57 -22.87 -3.41
N VAL A 27 0.52 -21.53 -3.51
CA VAL A 27 1.00 -20.82 -4.71
C VAL A 27 2.48 -21.11 -4.95
N ARG A 28 3.32 -21.11 -3.90
CA ARG A 28 4.75 -21.49 -3.98
C ARG A 28 4.97 -22.93 -4.44
N ALA A 29 4.09 -23.84 -4.06
CA ALA A 29 4.12 -25.23 -4.48
C ALA A 29 3.63 -25.45 -5.93
N GLY A 30 3.13 -24.40 -6.60
CA GLY A 30 2.60 -24.50 -7.96
C GLY A 30 1.18 -25.06 -8.04
N ASP A 31 0.41 -24.99 -6.94
CA ASP A 31 -0.98 -25.46 -6.93
C ASP A 31 -1.84 -24.64 -7.91
N GLU A 32 -2.38 -25.30 -8.93
CA GLU A 32 -3.08 -24.64 -10.04
C GLU A 32 -4.38 -23.96 -9.59
N ASP A 33 -5.10 -24.55 -8.63
CA ASP A 33 -6.36 -24.02 -8.10
C ASP A 33 -6.09 -22.76 -7.26
N GLU A 34 -5.03 -22.77 -6.46
CA GLU A 34 -4.63 -21.60 -5.67
C GLU A 34 -4.11 -20.46 -6.55
N ILE A 35 -3.34 -20.79 -7.59
CA ILE A 35 -2.91 -19.81 -8.60
C ILE A 35 -4.12 -19.23 -9.35
N ALA A 36 -5.11 -20.05 -9.70
CA ALA A 36 -6.35 -19.58 -10.32
C ALA A 36 -7.16 -18.67 -9.38
N LYS A 37 -7.18 -18.99 -8.07
CA LYS A 37 -7.79 -18.14 -7.05
C LYS A 37 -7.09 -16.78 -6.92
N LEU A 38 -5.76 -16.77 -6.89
CA LEU A 38 -4.96 -15.54 -6.90
C LEU A 38 -5.25 -14.71 -8.16
N TRP A 39 -5.27 -15.35 -9.33
CA TRP A 39 -5.57 -14.70 -10.59
C TRP A 39 -6.96 -14.06 -10.58
N LYS A 40 -7.98 -14.80 -10.12
CA LYS A 40 -9.35 -14.28 -9.96
C LYS A 40 -9.38 -13.07 -9.04
N ALA A 41 -8.72 -13.15 -7.87
CA ALA A 41 -8.67 -12.05 -6.93
C ALA A 41 -8.00 -10.80 -7.54
N ALA A 42 -6.90 -10.98 -8.27
CA ALA A 42 -6.14 -9.90 -8.88
C ALA A 42 -6.84 -9.23 -10.07
N THR A 43 -7.70 -9.96 -10.80
CA THR A 43 -8.38 -9.48 -12.03
C THR A 43 -9.82 -9.02 -11.82
N GLU A 44 -10.50 -9.48 -10.78
CA GLU A 44 -11.86 -9.04 -10.46
C GLU A 44 -11.83 -7.82 -9.52
N LEU A 45 -11.39 -8.02 -8.27
CA LEU A 45 -11.39 -6.96 -7.26
C LEU A 45 -10.03 -6.28 -7.10
N GLY A 46 -8.93 -6.98 -7.34
CA GLY A 46 -7.58 -6.49 -7.07
C GLY A 46 -7.17 -6.52 -5.59
N PHE A 47 -7.94 -7.21 -4.74
CA PHE A 47 -7.69 -7.37 -3.30
C PHE A 47 -7.87 -8.83 -2.88
N TRP A 48 -7.01 -9.32 -1.97
CA TRP A 48 -7.14 -10.63 -1.34
C TRP A 48 -6.52 -10.64 0.05
N TYR A 49 -6.87 -11.64 0.85
CA TYR A 49 -6.08 -12.01 2.02
C TYR A 49 -5.00 -13.00 1.61
N LEU A 50 -3.78 -12.81 2.09
CA LEU A 50 -2.68 -13.76 1.93
C LEU A 50 -2.37 -14.38 3.29
N ARG A 51 -2.32 -15.71 3.38
CA ARG A 51 -1.95 -16.45 4.60
C ARG A 51 -0.72 -17.32 4.37
N ASN A 52 -0.15 -17.85 5.46
CA ASN A 52 1.02 -18.74 5.45
C ASN A 52 2.24 -18.11 4.74
N HIS A 53 2.41 -16.80 4.88
CA HIS A 53 3.51 -16.06 4.25
C HIS A 53 4.77 -15.93 5.14
N ASP A 54 4.67 -16.37 6.40
CA ASP A 54 5.78 -16.48 7.37
C ASP A 54 6.56 -15.16 7.57
N ILE A 55 5.87 -14.02 7.66
CA ILE A 55 6.45 -12.67 7.89
C ILE A 55 6.00 -12.05 9.23
N GLU A 56 5.21 -12.78 10.01
CA GLU A 56 4.45 -12.26 11.14
C GLU A 56 5.38 -11.76 12.26
N GLU A 57 6.50 -12.46 12.47
CA GLU A 57 7.53 -12.05 13.43
C GLU A 57 8.18 -10.71 13.02
N GLU A 58 8.53 -10.55 11.75
CA GLU A 58 9.08 -9.30 11.22
C GLU A 58 8.06 -8.15 11.26
N VAL A 59 6.78 -8.46 11.03
CA VAL A 59 5.68 -7.49 11.12
C VAL A 59 5.53 -6.99 12.56
N ASP A 60 5.54 -7.88 13.54
CA ASP A 60 5.43 -7.49 14.95
C ASP A 60 6.65 -6.67 15.41
N ALA A 61 7.86 -7.07 15.00
CA ALA A 61 9.07 -6.29 15.26
C ALA A 61 9.00 -4.89 14.64
N MET A 62 8.45 -4.76 13.43
CA MET A 62 8.23 -3.45 12.79
C MET A 62 7.17 -2.59 13.48
N PHE A 63 6.14 -3.20 14.06
CA PHE A 63 5.18 -2.47 14.91
C PHE A 63 5.86 -1.94 16.16
N ASP A 64 6.73 -2.72 16.81
CA ASP A 64 7.49 -2.28 17.98
C ASP A 64 8.42 -1.10 17.64
N VAL A 65 9.17 -1.18 16.53
CA VAL A 65 10.01 -0.08 16.01
C VAL A 65 9.16 1.17 15.73
N GLY A 66 8.00 0.99 15.13
CA GLY A 66 7.05 2.06 14.85
C GLY A 66 6.55 2.74 16.13
N GLN A 67 6.16 1.95 17.14
CA GLN A 67 5.69 2.48 18.42
C GLN A 67 6.80 3.27 19.13
N GLU A 68 8.00 2.71 19.23
CA GLU A 68 9.13 3.38 19.87
C GLU A 68 9.47 4.70 19.17
N THR A 69 9.48 4.70 17.83
CA THR A 69 9.77 5.88 17.04
C THR A 69 8.69 6.95 17.16
N ILE A 70 7.41 6.57 17.12
CA ILE A 70 6.29 7.50 17.22
C ILE A 70 6.15 8.09 18.63
N ALA A 71 6.59 7.36 19.66
CA ALA A 71 6.63 7.84 21.04
C ALA A 71 7.71 8.90 21.32
N LEU A 72 8.66 9.12 20.40
CA LEU A 72 9.64 10.19 20.52
C LEU A 72 8.97 11.58 20.56
N PRO A 73 9.59 12.57 21.23
CA PRO A 73 9.16 13.96 21.17
C PRO A 73 8.99 14.43 19.72
N LEU A 74 7.99 15.29 19.47
CA LEU A 74 7.69 15.74 18.11
C LEU A 74 8.90 16.42 17.45
N GLU A 75 9.67 17.18 18.22
CA GLU A 75 10.87 17.87 17.79
C GLU A 75 11.95 16.90 17.29
N GLU A 76 12.06 15.73 17.92
CA GLU A 76 12.99 14.67 17.49
C GLU A 76 12.52 14.01 16.19
N LYS A 77 11.20 13.76 16.06
CA LYS A 77 10.63 13.18 14.83
C LYS A 77 10.72 14.12 13.64
N LEU A 78 10.52 15.43 13.85
CA LEU A 78 10.55 16.45 12.80
C LEU A 78 11.93 16.65 12.17
N LYS A 79 13.02 16.27 12.83
CA LYS A 79 14.37 16.23 12.22
C LYS A 79 14.44 15.33 10.97
N TYR A 80 13.51 14.38 10.86
CA TYR A 80 13.44 13.39 9.79
C TYR A 80 12.17 13.53 8.94
N GLU A 81 11.60 14.73 8.87
CA GLU A 81 10.35 14.96 8.15
C GLU A 81 10.44 14.60 6.66
N LEU A 82 9.29 14.24 6.07
CA LEU A 82 9.17 13.74 4.71
C LEU A 82 9.71 14.71 3.64
N GLY A 83 9.84 16.01 3.95
CA GLY A 83 10.41 17.04 3.07
C GLY A 83 9.59 17.26 1.78
N ASP A 84 9.83 18.37 1.06
CA ASP A 84 9.00 18.78 -0.10
C ASP A 84 9.48 18.28 -1.47
N GLN A 85 10.62 17.60 -1.51
CA GLN A 85 11.36 17.28 -2.74
C GLN A 85 10.84 16.04 -3.50
N GLY A 86 9.66 15.52 -3.15
CA GLY A 86 9.02 14.39 -3.85
C GLY A 86 9.52 13.00 -3.47
N LEU A 87 10.54 12.87 -2.62
CA LEU A 87 10.93 11.61 -2.00
C LEU A 87 10.07 11.36 -0.76
N ALA A 88 9.24 10.32 -0.80
CA ALA A 88 8.26 10.03 0.24
C ALA A 88 8.83 9.24 1.42
N PHE A 89 10.06 9.51 1.85
CA PHE A 89 10.71 8.79 2.97
C PHE A 89 10.70 9.61 4.25
N GLY A 90 10.87 9.00 5.41
CA GLY A 90 10.89 9.62 6.75
C GLY A 90 9.51 9.90 7.37
N TYR A 91 9.48 10.82 8.32
CA TYR A 91 8.34 11.07 9.21
C TYR A 91 7.34 12.07 8.64
N LYS A 92 6.06 11.81 8.85
CA LYS A 92 4.95 12.70 8.52
C LYS A 92 4.13 12.90 9.80
N ALA A 93 4.02 14.16 10.24
CA ALA A 93 3.19 14.56 11.37
C ALA A 93 1.70 14.64 11.00
N ALA A 94 0.79 14.39 11.94
CA ALA A 94 -0.63 14.63 11.74
C ALA A 94 -0.94 16.07 11.30
N GLY A 95 -1.94 16.23 10.44
CA GLY A 95 -2.46 17.53 10.01
C GLY A 95 -1.74 18.21 8.83
N VAL A 96 -0.68 17.62 8.30
CA VAL A 96 0.10 18.22 7.20
C VAL A 96 -0.48 17.96 5.80
N GLN A 97 -1.38 16.98 5.65
CA GLN A 97 -2.07 16.70 4.38
C GLN A 97 -3.50 17.24 4.40
N VAL A 98 -3.96 17.71 3.24
CA VAL A 98 -5.37 18.05 3.00
C VAL A 98 -6.03 16.80 2.42
N MET A 99 -7.21 16.48 2.93
CA MET A 99 -7.95 15.25 2.64
C MET A 99 -9.09 15.48 1.65
N ASP A 100 -9.62 16.69 1.56
CA ASP A 100 -10.75 17.02 0.70
C ASP A 100 -10.67 18.47 0.21
N ASP A 101 -11.58 18.81 -0.69
CA ASP A 101 -11.77 20.17 -1.22
C ASP A 101 -12.27 21.17 -0.16
N HIS A 102 -12.67 20.69 1.02
CA HIS A 102 -13.00 21.52 2.19
C HIS A 102 -11.77 21.89 3.04
N GLY A 103 -10.59 21.32 2.75
CA GLY A 103 -9.36 21.61 3.50
C GLY A 103 -9.23 20.81 4.79
N THR A 104 -10.00 19.73 4.97
CA THR A 104 -9.92 18.84 6.15
C THR A 104 -8.51 18.30 6.27
N ARG A 105 -7.94 18.44 7.47
CA ARG A 105 -6.60 17.95 7.76
C ARG A 105 -6.63 16.49 8.19
N ASP A 106 -5.67 15.73 7.72
CA ASP A 106 -5.55 14.32 8.06
C ASP A 106 -5.16 14.14 9.55
N VAL A 107 -5.57 13.04 10.16
CA VAL A 107 -5.33 12.77 11.59
C VAL A 107 -4.20 11.77 11.83
N THR A 108 -3.55 11.31 10.77
CA THR A 108 -2.59 10.21 10.84
C THR A 108 -1.17 10.73 10.93
N GLU A 109 -0.33 10.06 11.71
CA GLU A 109 1.11 10.20 11.60
C GLU A 109 1.70 8.91 11.06
N PHE A 110 2.75 9.01 10.26
CA PHE A 110 3.41 7.83 9.72
C PHE A 110 4.90 8.03 9.54
N LEU A 111 5.59 6.90 9.43
CA LEU A 111 7.01 6.80 9.16
C LEU A 111 7.19 5.94 7.90
N ASN A 112 7.97 6.45 6.94
CA ASN A 112 8.34 5.74 5.72
C ASN A 112 9.82 5.40 5.74
N ILE A 113 10.17 4.12 5.73
CA ILE A 113 11.55 3.67 5.59
C ILE A 113 11.76 3.18 4.16
N SER A 114 12.75 3.73 3.47
CA SER A 114 13.11 3.34 2.10
C SER A 114 13.65 1.91 2.05
N LYS A 115 13.25 1.13 1.04
CA LYS A 115 13.94 -0.12 0.69
C LYS A 115 15.44 0.11 0.54
N ASP A 116 15.81 1.16 -0.19
CA ASP A 116 17.20 1.39 -0.60
C ASP A 116 18.07 1.68 0.62
N ASP A 117 17.60 2.51 1.55
CA ASP A 117 18.31 2.78 2.80
C ASP A 117 18.41 1.54 3.70
N ALA A 118 17.35 0.73 3.77
CA ALA A 118 17.36 -0.49 4.59
C ALA A 118 18.34 -1.55 4.04
N LEU A 119 18.40 -1.71 2.71
CA LEU A 119 19.28 -2.68 2.07
C LEU A 119 20.75 -2.22 2.01
N ALA A 120 21.00 -0.91 1.88
CA ALA A 120 22.34 -0.33 1.83
C ALA A 120 22.95 0.00 3.21
N TRP A 121 22.18 -0.18 4.29
CA TRP A 121 22.64 0.08 5.67
C TRP A 121 24.02 -0.57 5.93
N PRO A 122 24.99 0.16 6.52
CA PRO A 122 24.85 1.47 7.18
C PRO A 122 25.00 2.71 6.31
N THR A 123 25.13 2.56 4.99
CA THR A 123 25.31 3.69 4.06
C THR A 123 23.95 4.29 3.70
N PRO A 124 23.67 5.57 4.01
CA PRO A 124 22.44 6.23 3.57
C PRO A 124 22.40 6.39 2.05
N VAL A 125 21.29 6.04 1.43
CA VAL A 125 21.05 6.26 -0.02
C VAL A 125 20.26 7.54 -0.21
N HIS A 126 19.15 7.68 0.52
CA HIS A 126 18.24 8.82 0.42
C HIS A 126 18.26 9.67 1.68
N ARG A 127 18.32 9.05 2.87
CA ARG A 127 18.33 9.77 4.15
C ARG A 127 18.73 8.92 5.35
N THR A 128 18.88 9.61 6.48
CA THR A 128 19.02 9.02 7.81
C THR A 128 17.66 8.93 8.52
N TYR A 129 17.64 8.23 9.65
CA TYR A 129 16.45 7.91 10.44
C TYR A 129 16.72 8.13 11.94
N PRO A 130 15.68 8.28 12.79
CA PRO A 130 15.82 8.29 14.25
C PRO A 130 16.60 7.08 14.77
N SER A 131 17.23 7.23 15.94
CA SER A 131 18.01 6.17 16.60
C SER A 131 17.19 4.91 16.87
N THR A 132 15.89 5.05 17.12
CA THR A 132 14.93 3.95 17.31
C THR A 132 14.80 3.09 16.05
N ILE A 133 15.00 3.64 14.85
CA ILE A 133 15.01 2.86 13.60
C ILE A 133 16.40 2.30 13.35
N THR A 134 17.44 3.13 13.46
CA THR A 134 18.80 2.71 13.09
C THR A 134 19.35 1.63 14.03
N SER A 135 18.98 1.65 15.31
CA SER A 135 19.33 0.60 16.28
C SER A 135 18.65 -0.74 15.97
N HIS A 136 17.52 -0.70 15.26
CA HIS A 136 16.74 -1.88 14.85
C HIS A 136 16.85 -2.19 13.35
N MET A 137 17.79 -1.54 12.64
CA MET A 137 17.88 -1.67 11.18
C MET A 137 18.19 -3.11 10.76
N GLU A 138 19.20 -3.73 11.37
CA GLU A 138 19.60 -5.12 11.06
C GLU A 138 18.66 -6.15 11.70
N SER A 139 18.06 -5.85 12.87
CA SER A 139 17.26 -6.82 13.63
C SER A 139 15.79 -6.88 13.24
N ALA A 140 15.22 -5.80 12.67
CA ALA A 140 13.78 -5.72 12.36
C ALA A 140 13.52 -5.17 10.96
N VAL A 141 14.08 -4.00 10.62
CA VAL A 141 13.75 -3.29 9.38
C VAL A 141 14.19 -4.06 8.13
N LYS A 142 15.46 -4.44 8.07
CA LYS A 142 16.05 -5.14 6.92
C LYS A 142 15.48 -6.56 6.74
N PRO A 143 15.26 -7.36 7.80
CA PRO A 143 14.50 -8.61 7.70
C PRO A 143 13.11 -8.42 7.11
N PHE A 144 12.31 -7.47 7.63
CA PHE A 144 10.98 -7.18 7.12
C PHE A 144 11.01 -6.79 5.63
N VAL A 145 11.87 -5.85 5.25
CA VAL A 145 12.00 -5.38 3.86
C VAL A 145 12.37 -6.54 2.93
N ARG A 146 13.33 -7.39 3.31
CA ARG A 146 13.74 -8.55 2.51
C ARG A 146 12.61 -9.55 2.33
N LYS A 147 11.90 -9.89 3.42
CA LYS A 147 10.81 -10.86 3.38
C LYS A 147 9.61 -10.32 2.56
N ALA A 148 9.26 -9.05 2.73
CA ALA A 148 8.21 -8.41 1.95
C ALA A 148 8.56 -8.32 0.45
N LEU A 149 9.83 -8.08 0.10
CA LEU A 149 10.31 -8.15 -1.28
C LEU A 149 10.20 -9.56 -1.85
N GLU A 150 10.64 -10.57 -1.10
CA GLU A 150 10.56 -11.97 -1.54
C GLU A 150 9.13 -12.38 -1.89
N ILE A 151 8.19 -12.11 -0.98
CA ILE A 151 6.76 -12.42 -1.16
C ILE A 151 6.22 -11.69 -2.40
N ASN A 152 6.42 -10.37 -2.48
CA ASN A 152 5.84 -9.57 -3.56
C ASN A 152 6.47 -9.88 -4.92
N HIS A 153 7.78 -10.12 -5.00
CA HIS A 153 8.44 -10.49 -6.25
C HIS A 153 7.95 -11.85 -6.73
N PHE A 154 7.79 -12.83 -5.82
CA PHE A 154 7.23 -14.12 -6.17
C PHE A 154 5.79 -13.99 -6.73
N LEU A 155 4.94 -13.19 -6.08
CA LEU A 155 3.58 -12.95 -6.59
C LEU A 155 3.59 -12.22 -7.94
N ILE A 156 4.52 -11.28 -8.16
CA ILE A 156 4.72 -10.62 -9.46
C ILE A 156 5.10 -11.62 -10.54
N ASP A 157 5.97 -12.60 -10.24
CA ASP A 157 6.35 -13.65 -11.20
C ASP A 157 5.15 -14.54 -11.56
N VAL A 158 4.32 -14.92 -10.59
CA VAL A 158 3.09 -15.69 -10.86
C VAL A 158 2.13 -14.89 -11.75
N LEU A 159 1.94 -13.59 -11.48
CA LEU A 159 1.09 -12.73 -12.29
C LEU A 159 1.69 -12.48 -13.69
N ASN A 160 3.02 -12.39 -13.81
CA ASN A 160 3.71 -12.30 -15.09
C ASN A 160 3.34 -13.48 -15.99
N ASP A 161 3.41 -14.69 -15.45
CA ASP A 161 3.13 -15.91 -16.20
C ASP A 161 1.64 -16.01 -16.58
N LYS A 162 0.73 -15.63 -15.67
CA LYS A 162 -0.71 -15.57 -15.96
C LYS A 162 -1.10 -14.52 -17.00
N LEU A 163 -0.30 -13.46 -17.16
CA LEU A 163 -0.45 -12.45 -18.21
C LEU A 163 0.12 -12.88 -19.56
N GLY A 164 0.70 -14.09 -19.67
CA GLY A 164 1.34 -14.57 -20.89
C GLY A 164 2.59 -13.79 -21.28
N LEU A 165 3.23 -13.12 -20.30
CA LEU A 165 4.47 -12.38 -20.53
C LEU A 165 5.67 -13.33 -20.57
N PRO A 166 6.74 -13.00 -21.32
CA PRO A 166 8.00 -13.71 -21.21
C PRO A 166 8.50 -13.72 -19.77
N LYS A 167 9.10 -14.84 -19.35
CA LYS A 167 9.58 -15.03 -17.97
C LYS A 167 10.47 -13.87 -17.52
N GLY A 168 10.15 -13.31 -16.35
CA GLY A 168 10.91 -12.22 -15.74
C GLY A 168 10.66 -10.83 -16.34
N SER A 169 9.66 -10.65 -17.23
CA SER A 169 9.36 -9.33 -17.81
C SER A 169 8.99 -8.31 -16.74
N LEU A 170 8.12 -8.67 -15.79
CA LEU A 170 7.77 -7.80 -14.67
C LEU A 170 8.88 -7.72 -13.62
N ALA A 171 9.62 -8.81 -13.36
CA ALA A 171 10.76 -8.82 -12.44
C ALA A 171 11.86 -7.84 -12.89
N ALA A 172 12.06 -7.66 -14.20
CA ALA A 172 13.01 -6.70 -14.75
C ALA A 172 12.71 -5.23 -14.37
N PHE A 173 11.47 -4.94 -13.95
CA PHE A 173 11.07 -3.62 -13.45
C PHE A 173 11.18 -3.48 -11.92
N HIS A 174 11.54 -4.55 -11.20
CA HIS A 174 11.54 -4.62 -9.74
C HIS A 174 12.85 -5.21 -9.20
N LYS A 175 13.99 -4.89 -9.81
CA LYS A 175 15.27 -5.41 -9.34
C LYS A 175 15.60 -4.83 -7.97
N ALA A 176 16.05 -5.68 -7.05
CA ALA A 176 16.30 -5.29 -5.67
C ALA A 176 17.50 -4.33 -5.55
N GLU A 177 18.45 -4.45 -6.46
CA GLU A 177 19.71 -3.69 -6.51
C GLU A 177 19.54 -2.30 -7.14
N GLU A 178 18.46 -2.08 -7.88
CA GLU A 178 18.14 -0.78 -8.47
C GLU A 178 17.28 0.06 -7.51
N HIS A 179 17.46 1.38 -7.57
CA HIS A 179 16.69 2.32 -6.75
C HIS A 179 15.20 2.29 -7.12
N SER A 180 14.35 2.47 -6.11
CA SER A 180 12.91 2.50 -6.30
C SER A 180 12.24 3.29 -5.19
N GLY A 181 11.02 3.74 -5.44
CA GLY A 181 10.14 4.28 -4.41
C GLY A 181 9.55 3.24 -3.44
N CYS A 182 10.11 2.03 -3.30
CA CYS A 182 9.62 1.01 -2.36
C CYS A 182 9.76 1.47 -0.90
N ILE A 183 8.71 1.27 -0.09
CA ILE A 183 8.62 1.82 1.27
C ILE A 183 8.00 0.82 2.24
N ALA A 184 8.63 0.66 3.40
CA ALA A 184 8.00 0.15 4.61
C ALA A 184 7.38 1.33 5.39
N ARG A 185 6.06 1.34 5.56
CA ARG A 185 5.31 2.42 6.21
C ARG A 185 4.63 1.93 7.47
N VAL A 186 4.94 2.54 8.62
CA VAL A 186 4.14 2.37 9.85
C VAL A 186 3.25 3.60 10.02
N ILE A 187 1.96 3.37 10.24
CA ILE A 187 0.93 4.42 10.40
C ILE A 187 0.28 4.26 11.77
N ARG A 188 0.13 5.38 12.48
CA ARG A 188 -0.71 5.52 13.67
C ARG A 188 -1.84 6.49 13.37
N ALA A 189 -3.07 6.08 13.69
CA ALA A 189 -4.20 6.98 13.79
C ALA A 189 -4.73 6.99 15.24
N PRO A 190 -5.09 8.17 15.77
CA PRO A 190 -5.60 8.29 17.13
C PRO A 190 -6.98 7.62 17.26
N PRO A 191 -7.42 7.32 18.49
CA PRO A 191 -8.80 6.96 18.76
C PRO A 191 -9.74 8.06 18.25
N HIS A 192 -10.92 7.66 17.78
CA HIS A 192 -11.94 8.59 17.30
C HIS A 192 -13.30 8.18 17.85
N VAL A 193 -13.74 8.89 18.89
CA VAL A 193 -15.06 8.70 19.51
C VAL A 193 -15.88 9.97 19.23
N GLY A 194 -16.51 10.02 18.05
CA GLY A 194 -17.34 11.15 17.64
C GLY A 194 -18.32 10.76 16.55
N PRO A 195 -19.44 11.50 16.40
CA PRO A 195 -20.44 11.25 15.36
C PRO A 195 -19.95 11.58 13.95
N ASP A 196 -18.86 12.36 13.85
CA ASP A 196 -18.27 12.74 12.57
C ASP A 196 -17.55 11.54 11.96
N GLU A 197 -18.01 11.08 10.80
CA GLU A 197 -17.26 10.15 9.95
C GLU A 197 -16.08 10.88 9.29
N LYS A 198 -15.07 11.25 10.07
CA LYS A 198 -13.82 11.81 9.52
C LYS A 198 -13.05 10.69 8.83
N LEU A 199 -12.73 10.87 7.55
CA LEU A 199 -11.85 9.96 6.82
C LEU A 199 -10.44 10.00 7.42
N PHE A 200 -9.88 8.83 7.73
CA PHE A 200 -8.47 8.67 8.10
C PHE A 200 -7.58 8.66 6.86
N LEU A 201 -8.09 8.12 5.75
CA LEU A 201 -7.48 8.17 4.43
C LEU A 201 -8.57 8.28 3.37
N THR A 202 -8.41 9.21 2.42
CA THR A 202 -9.41 9.44 1.38
C THR A 202 -9.38 8.36 0.31
N ALA A 203 -10.43 8.32 -0.50
CA ALA A 203 -10.54 7.34 -1.58
C ALA A 203 -9.41 7.53 -2.59
N HIS A 204 -8.58 6.51 -2.78
CA HIS A 204 -7.44 6.52 -3.68
C HIS A 204 -7.13 5.13 -4.22
N THR A 205 -6.23 5.07 -5.20
CA THR A 205 -5.53 3.86 -5.62
C THR A 205 -4.07 3.95 -5.19
N ASP A 206 -3.42 2.80 -5.01
CA ASP A 206 -1.99 2.76 -4.73
C ASP A 206 -1.18 2.95 -6.01
N TYR A 207 -0.12 3.76 -5.94
CA TYR A 207 0.66 4.12 -7.14
C TYR A 207 1.64 3.02 -7.60
N GLY A 208 1.89 2.05 -6.74
CA GLY A 208 2.91 1.01 -6.94
C GLY A 208 2.41 -0.19 -7.73
N SER A 209 3.08 -1.31 -7.54
CA SER A 209 2.78 -2.60 -8.15
C SER A 209 1.92 -3.46 -7.23
N LEU A 210 2.44 -3.73 -6.02
CA LEU A 210 1.78 -4.50 -4.99
C LEU A 210 1.89 -3.82 -3.64
N THR A 211 0.83 -3.94 -2.84
CA THR A 211 0.80 -3.50 -1.46
C THR A 211 0.59 -4.71 -0.56
N LEU A 212 1.41 -4.83 0.48
CA LEU A 212 1.28 -5.82 1.55
C LEU A 212 0.94 -5.11 2.86
N LEU A 213 -0.32 -5.15 3.27
CA LEU A 213 -0.85 -4.43 4.42
C LEU A 213 -1.12 -5.39 5.60
N HIS A 214 -0.62 -5.01 6.77
CA HIS A 214 -0.97 -5.60 8.05
C HIS A 214 -1.63 -4.52 8.92
N ASN A 215 -2.91 -4.69 9.24
CA ASN A 215 -3.62 -3.86 10.21
C ASN A 215 -4.20 -4.72 11.34
N ARG A 216 -4.35 -4.13 12.52
CA ARG A 216 -4.90 -4.82 13.70
C ARG A 216 -6.38 -4.48 13.94
N LEU A 217 -6.78 -3.25 13.63
CA LEU A 217 -8.18 -2.80 13.70
C LEU A 217 -8.76 -2.60 12.30
N GLY A 218 -10.09 -2.59 12.22
CA GLY A 218 -10.84 -2.34 10.99
C GLY A 218 -10.69 -0.92 10.44
N GLY A 219 -11.63 -0.53 9.59
CA GLY A 219 -11.72 0.80 9.00
C GLY A 219 -11.24 0.88 7.55
N LEU A 220 -10.50 -0.11 7.04
CA LEU A 220 -10.24 -0.20 5.59
C LEU A 220 -11.53 -0.55 4.86
N GLN A 221 -11.80 0.18 3.77
CA GLN A 221 -12.91 -0.13 2.88
C GLN A 221 -12.49 -0.07 1.42
N VAL A 222 -13.04 -0.98 0.60
CA VAL A 222 -12.81 -1.05 -0.85
C VAL A 222 -14.10 -0.74 -1.61
N LEU A 223 -13.96 -0.11 -2.77
CA LEU A 223 -15.04 0.12 -3.72
C LEU A 223 -15.02 -0.99 -4.79
N PRO A 224 -15.99 -1.91 -4.81
CA PRO A 224 -16.02 -2.99 -5.79
C PRO A 224 -16.24 -2.47 -7.22
N PRO A 225 -15.76 -3.18 -8.25
CA PRO A 225 -16.05 -2.87 -9.64
C PRO A 225 -17.56 -2.82 -9.91
N GLY A 226 -17.98 -1.94 -10.83
CA GLY A 226 -19.40 -1.77 -11.18
C GLY A 226 -20.21 -0.94 -10.19
N SER A 227 -19.62 -0.56 -9.05
CA SER A 227 -20.20 0.42 -8.13
C SER A 227 -20.26 1.80 -8.81
N ASP A 228 -21.42 2.44 -8.77
CA ASP A 228 -21.61 3.75 -9.41
C ASP A 228 -20.77 4.82 -8.69
N ARG A 229 -19.84 5.41 -9.44
CA ARG A 229 -18.93 6.46 -8.97
C ARG A 229 -19.67 7.75 -8.62
N PHE A 230 -20.89 7.98 -9.12
CA PHE A 230 -21.66 9.20 -8.83
C PHE A 230 -22.26 9.20 -7.42
N TYR A 231 -22.47 8.03 -6.82
CA TYR A 231 -22.97 7.92 -5.45
C TYR A 231 -21.79 7.77 -4.48
N TYR A 232 -20.99 8.83 -4.33
CA TYR A 232 -20.04 8.98 -3.20
C TYR A 232 -20.74 9.17 -1.84
N SER A 233 -22.00 8.75 -1.71
CA SER A 233 -22.66 8.59 -0.42
C SER A 233 -22.34 7.19 0.11
N ARG A 234 -22.38 7.00 1.42
CA ARG A 234 -21.82 5.86 2.20
C ARG A 234 -22.14 4.42 1.76
N LEU A 235 -22.94 4.20 0.70
CA LEU A 235 -23.57 2.93 0.36
C LEU A 235 -22.77 2.00 -0.58
N THR A 236 -21.61 2.41 -1.12
CA THR A 236 -20.88 1.60 -2.13
C THR A 236 -19.50 1.09 -1.70
N PHE A 237 -19.03 1.41 -0.49
CA PHE A 237 -17.78 0.87 0.05
C PHE A 237 -18.03 -0.29 1.02
N PHE A 238 -17.26 -1.37 0.89
CA PHE A 238 -17.37 -2.54 1.76
C PHE A 238 -16.19 -2.61 2.74
N ALA A 239 -16.46 -2.95 3.99
CA ALA A 239 -15.43 -3.09 5.00
C ALA A 239 -14.56 -4.33 4.76
N LEU A 240 -13.26 -4.19 5.04
CA LEU A 240 -12.31 -5.30 5.06
C LEU A 240 -11.92 -5.59 6.51
N GLN A 241 -12.35 -6.75 7.00
CA GLN A 241 -12.04 -7.19 8.37
C GLN A 241 -10.58 -7.64 8.45
N PRO A 242 -9.77 -7.15 9.39
CA PRO A 242 -8.45 -7.72 9.62
C PRO A 242 -8.58 -9.17 10.11
N LEU A 243 -7.87 -10.09 9.48
CA LEU A 243 -7.80 -11.49 9.89
C LEU A 243 -6.42 -11.77 10.52
N PRO A 244 -6.36 -12.34 11.74
CA PRO A 244 -5.08 -12.74 12.35
C PRO A 244 -4.30 -13.70 11.44
N GLY A 245 -2.98 -13.53 11.33
CA GLY A 245 -2.12 -14.36 10.47
C GLY A 245 -2.36 -14.18 8.97
N HIS A 246 -3.00 -13.07 8.57
CA HIS A 246 -3.20 -12.72 7.17
C HIS A 246 -2.71 -11.30 6.89
N ALA A 247 -2.05 -11.13 5.75
CA ALA A 247 -1.87 -9.83 5.13
C ALA A 247 -3.05 -9.53 4.20
N ILE A 248 -3.40 -8.25 4.06
CA ILE A 248 -4.25 -7.77 2.97
C ILE A 248 -3.32 -7.37 1.83
N CYS A 249 -3.50 -7.98 0.67
CA CYS A 249 -2.75 -7.65 -0.53
C CYS A 249 -3.63 -6.92 -1.54
N ASN A 250 -3.07 -5.95 -2.25
CA ASN A 250 -3.73 -5.34 -3.39
C ASN A 250 -2.80 -4.96 -4.54
N ILE A 251 -3.38 -4.95 -5.74
CA ILE A 251 -2.75 -4.44 -6.96
C ILE A 251 -2.76 -2.91 -6.93
N GLY A 252 -1.64 -2.31 -7.32
CA GLY A 252 -1.52 -0.88 -7.57
C GLY A 252 -1.53 -0.50 -9.06
N ASP A 253 -1.49 0.80 -9.32
CA ASP A 253 -1.60 1.40 -10.65
C ASP A 253 -0.50 0.92 -11.60
N ALA A 254 0.73 0.67 -11.13
CA ALA A 254 1.82 0.24 -12.01
C ALA A 254 1.53 -1.14 -12.65
N LEU A 255 1.07 -2.13 -11.87
CA LEU A 255 0.68 -3.43 -12.42
C LEU A 255 -0.60 -3.34 -13.26
N ASN A 256 -1.55 -2.48 -12.89
CA ASN A 256 -2.71 -2.20 -13.75
C ASN A 256 -2.28 -1.65 -15.12
N ILE A 257 -1.32 -0.71 -15.15
CA ILE A 257 -0.78 -0.13 -16.37
C ILE A 257 -0.01 -1.18 -17.17
N PHE A 258 0.95 -1.88 -16.56
CA PHE A 258 1.76 -2.89 -17.26
C PHE A 258 0.93 -3.99 -17.89
N SER A 259 -0.18 -4.38 -17.24
CA SER A 259 -1.11 -5.41 -17.71
C SER A 259 -2.20 -4.92 -18.66
N GLY A 260 -2.19 -3.63 -19.07
CA GLY A 260 -3.24 -3.09 -19.95
C GLY A 260 -4.63 -3.09 -19.30
N GLY A 261 -4.70 -3.04 -17.97
CA GLY A 261 -5.94 -3.02 -17.19
C GLY A 261 -6.52 -4.39 -16.83
N ILE A 262 -5.84 -5.49 -17.19
CA ILE A 262 -6.26 -6.85 -16.82
C ILE A 262 -6.23 -7.03 -15.29
N LEU A 263 -5.12 -6.64 -14.65
CA LEU A 263 -5.01 -6.61 -13.19
C LEU A 263 -5.69 -5.35 -12.66
N ARG A 264 -6.50 -5.44 -11.60
CA ARG A 264 -7.35 -4.34 -11.13
C ARG A 264 -6.72 -3.53 -10.01
N SER A 265 -6.44 -2.25 -10.25
CA SER A 265 -6.16 -1.28 -9.17
C SER A 265 -7.49 -0.72 -8.66
N SER A 266 -7.90 -1.11 -7.45
CA SER A 266 -9.20 -0.74 -6.87
C SER A 266 -9.12 0.44 -5.92
N ILE A 267 -10.14 1.29 -5.99
CA ILE A 267 -10.27 2.45 -5.10
C ILE A 267 -10.59 1.96 -3.70
N HIS A 268 -9.85 2.47 -2.71
CA HIS A 268 -10.05 2.14 -1.31
C HIS A 268 -9.82 3.37 -0.43
N ARG A 269 -10.35 3.32 0.79
CA ARG A 269 -10.27 4.41 1.77
C ARG A 269 -10.13 3.85 3.18
N VAL A 270 -9.77 4.69 4.14
CA VAL A 270 -9.76 4.33 5.56
C VAL A 270 -10.66 5.27 6.33
N ILE A 271 -11.64 4.69 7.03
CA ILE A 271 -12.49 5.36 8.02
C ILE A 271 -12.01 4.99 9.43
N PRO A 272 -12.51 5.66 10.49
CA PRO A 272 -12.25 5.24 11.85
C PRO A 272 -12.68 3.76 12.05
N PRO A 273 -11.99 2.98 12.88
CA PRO A 273 -12.40 1.62 13.17
C PRO A 273 -13.86 1.55 13.63
N PRO A 274 -14.60 0.48 13.33
CA PRO A 274 -16.01 0.40 13.64
C PRO A 274 -16.25 0.24 15.15
N LYS A 275 -17.28 0.93 15.66
CA LYS A 275 -17.84 0.76 17.02
C LYS A 275 -16.79 0.82 18.13
N ASP A 276 -16.69 -0.22 18.96
CA ASP A 276 -15.79 -0.25 20.12
C ASP A 276 -14.32 -0.16 19.73
N GLN A 277 -13.96 -0.63 18.52
CA GLN A 277 -12.60 -0.46 18.00
C GLN A 277 -12.22 1.02 17.82
N ALA A 278 -13.20 1.92 17.63
CA ALA A 278 -12.96 3.36 17.44
C ALA A 278 -12.31 4.02 18.68
N ARG A 279 -12.44 3.39 19.86
CA ARG A 279 -11.86 3.85 21.13
C ARG A 279 -10.37 3.55 21.26
N HIS A 280 -9.79 2.85 20.29
CA HIS A 280 -8.40 2.41 20.32
C HIS A 280 -7.58 3.05 19.20
N GLU A 281 -6.27 3.13 19.43
CA GLU A 281 -5.33 3.52 18.38
C GLU A 281 -5.32 2.50 17.25
N ARG A 282 -5.38 2.98 16.02
CA ARG A 282 -5.25 2.13 14.83
C ARG A 282 -3.82 2.16 14.34
N TRP A 283 -3.18 1.00 14.37
CA TRP A 283 -1.86 0.77 13.81
C TRP A 283 -1.96 -0.05 12.52
N SER A 284 -1.18 0.35 11.51
CA SER A 284 -0.99 -0.43 10.29
C SER A 284 0.44 -0.35 9.79
N LEU A 285 0.96 -1.49 9.33
CA LEU A 285 2.24 -1.62 8.65
C LEU A 285 1.97 -1.97 7.19
N VAL A 286 2.55 -1.22 6.27
CA VAL A 286 2.38 -1.41 4.83
C VAL A 286 3.74 -1.52 4.16
N TYR A 287 3.91 -2.52 3.30
CA TYR A 287 5.01 -2.53 2.35
C TYR A 287 4.50 -2.22 0.95
N PHE A 288 4.92 -1.09 0.39
CA PHE A 288 4.61 -0.70 -0.97
C PHE A 288 5.73 -1.15 -1.90
N THR A 289 5.46 -2.13 -2.75
CA THR A 289 6.35 -2.53 -3.84
C THR A 289 6.08 -1.64 -5.05
N ARG A 290 7.13 -1.05 -5.61
CA ARG A 290 7.05 -0.13 -6.75
C ARG A 290 8.11 -0.50 -7.78
N PRO A 291 7.90 -0.15 -9.06
CA PRO A 291 8.93 -0.33 -10.07
C PRO A 291 10.19 0.50 -9.74
N ASN A 292 11.32 0.10 -10.30
CA ASN A 292 12.55 0.88 -10.24
C ASN A 292 12.34 2.28 -10.85
N ASP A 293 13.04 3.28 -10.31
CA ASP A 293 12.78 4.70 -10.56
C ASP A 293 12.82 5.09 -12.05
N SER A 294 13.65 4.41 -12.84
CA SER A 294 13.86 4.65 -14.27
C SER A 294 12.81 3.99 -15.19
N VAL A 295 11.97 3.10 -14.66
CA VAL A 295 11.00 2.34 -15.46
C VAL A 295 9.89 3.26 -15.95
N ILE A 296 9.67 3.30 -17.26
CA ILE A 296 8.55 4.03 -17.87
C ILE A 296 7.27 3.22 -17.66
N LEU A 297 6.23 3.85 -17.10
CA LEU A 297 4.95 3.16 -16.86
C LEU A 297 4.12 3.12 -18.15
N ARG A 298 4.16 1.97 -18.83
CA ARG A 298 3.34 1.69 -20.01
C ARG A 298 2.97 0.20 -20.13
N ALA A 299 1.83 -0.09 -20.74
CA ALA A 299 1.41 -1.46 -21.02
C ALA A 299 2.46 -2.24 -21.83
N GLN A 300 2.60 -3.53 -21.52
CA GLN A 300 3.54 -4.45 -22.18
C GLN A 300 2.87 -5.16 -23.38
N SER A 301 2.09 -4.42 -24.17
CA SER A 301 1.31 -4.96 -25.30
C SER A 301 2.17 -5.63 -26.36
N GLU A 302 3.43 -5.22 -26.49
CA GLU A 302 4.39 -5.82 -27.43
C GLU A 302 4.89 -7.21 -26.98
N LYS A 303 4.63 -7.59 -25.72
CA LYS A 303 5.13 -8.83 -25.12
C LYS A 303 4.04 -9.86 -24.81
N SER A 304 2.77 -9.47 -24.80
CA SER A 304 1.64 -10.38 -24.54
C SER A 304 0.45 -10.05 -25.43
N GLY A 305 -0.09 -11.07 -26.11
CA GLY A 305 -1.29 -10.94 -26.92
C GLY A 305 -2.52 -10.54 -26.11
N ASP A 306 -2.63 -11.04 -24.87
CA ASP A 306 -3.75 -10.72 -23.98
C ASP A 306 -3.72 -9.24 -23.57
N ILE A 307 -2.53 -8.73 -23.25
CA ILE A 307 -2.34 -7.30 -22.94
C ILE A 307 -2.60 -6.45 -24.18
N ALA A 308 -2.16 -6.88 -25.35
CA ALA A 308 -2.43 -6.17 -26.61
C ALA A 308 -3.94 -6.06 -26.88
N ALA A 309 -4.69 -7.15 -26.69
CA ALA A 309 -6.14 -7.16 -26.83
C ALA A 309 -6.82 -6.24 -25.82
N ALA A 310 -6.44 -6.31 -24.54
CA ALA A 310 -7.00 -5.46 -23.49
C ALA A 310 -6.75 -3.95 -23.73
N VAL A 311 -5.58 -3.60 -24.26
CA VAL A 311 -5.25 -2.21 -24.61
C VAL A 311 -6.04 -1.74 -25.84
N ALA A 312 -6.29 -2.61 -26.81
CA ALA A 312 -7.08 -2.27 -28.01
C ALA A 312 -8.54 -1.91 -27.67
N ASP A 313 -9.10 -2.52 -26.62
CA ASP A 313 -10.47 -2.25 -26.13
C ASP A 313 -10.56 -0.99 -25.23
N ALA A 314 -9.41 -0.41 -24.86
CA ALA A 314 -9.34 0.75 -23.99
C ALA A 314 -9.18 2.07 -24.77
N PRO A 315 -9.55 3.22 -24.17
CA PRO A 315 -9.24 4.52 -24.76
C PRO A 315 -7.75 4.68 -25.07
N ALA A 316 -7.44 5.24 -26.24
CA ALA A 316 -6.06 5.44 -26.69
C ALA A 316 -5.24 6.22 -25.65
N GLY A 317 -4.02 5.74 -25.38
CA GLY A 317 -3.11 6.36 -24.42
C GLY A 317 -3.42 6.11 -22.94
N LYS A 318 -4.52 5.40 -22.59
CA LYS A 318 -4.91 5.17 -21.19
C LYS A 318 -3.81 4.49 -20.36
N PHE A 319 -3.08 3.55 -20.96
CA PHE A 319 -2.03 2.77 -20.30
C PHE A 319 -0.63 3.14 -20.79
N ASP A 320 -0.43 4.36 -21.26
CA ASP A 320 0.90 4.92 -21.52
C ASP A 320 1.02 6.28 -20.82
N THR A 321 1.77 6.31 -19.73
CA THR A 321 1.91 7.53 -18.93
C THR A 321 2.92 8.52 -19.49
N GLY A 322 3.81 8.06 -20.40
CA GLY A 322 4.92 8.84 -20.92
C GLY A 322 5.96 9.29 -19.87
N VAL A 323 5.93 8.76 -18.65
CA VAL A 323 6.83 9.15 -17.55
C VAL A 323 7.39 7.96 -16.79
N THR A 324 8.49 8.20 -16.08
CA THR A 324 9.08 7.17 -15.22
C THR A 324 8.27 6.95 -13.94
N ALA A 325 8.48 5.82 -13.27
CA ALA A 325 7.88 5.51 -11.98
C ALA A 325 8.20 6.59 -10.94
N GLN A 326 9.43 7.11 -10.92
CA GLN A 326 9.84 8.19 -10.02
C GLN A 326 9.04 9.48 -10.29
N GLU A 327 8.92 9.88 -11.55
CA GLU A 327 8.18 11.08 -11.95
C GLU A 327 6.68 10.95 -11.65
N TRP A 328 6.11 9.77 -11.91
CA TRP A 328 4.72 9.44 -11.61
C TRP A 328 4.42 9.60 -10.12
N ILE A 329 5.25 9.01 -9.26
CA ILE A 329 5.12 9.09 -7.80
C ILE A 329 5.29 10.55 -7.34
N ALA A 330 6.33 11.24 -7.81
CA ALA A 330 6.59 12.62 -7.40
C ALA A 330 5.43 13.56 -7.75
N ARG A 331 4.79 13.38 -8.92
CA ARG A 331 3.60 14.15 -9.32
C ARG A 331 2.43 13.93 -8.35
N ARG A 332 2.14 12.68 -8.00
CA ARG A 332 1.05 12.32 -7.07
C ARG A 332 1.28 12.77 -5.62
N PHE A 333 2.54 12.72 -5.14
CA PHE A 333 2.86 13.23 -3.81
C PHE A 333 2.76 14.76 -3.73
N ARG A 334 3.17 15.47 -4.78
CA ARG A 334 3.06 16.94 -4.82
C ARG A 334 1.61 17.41 -4.81
N SER A 335 0.68 16.70 -5.49
CA SER A 335 -0.73 17.09 -5.54
C SER A 335 -1.48 16.90 -4.21
N GLN A 336 -0.99 16.05 -3.29
CA GLN A 336 -1.63 15.79 -1.99
C GLN A 336 -1.20 16.74 -0.85
N ARG A 337 -0.23 17.63 -1.08
CA ARG A 337 0.28 18.52 -0.03
C ARG A 337 -0.60 19.74 0.17
N ALA A 338 -0.93 20.03 1.42
CA ALA A 338 -1.66 21.22 1.83
C ALA A 338 -1.00 22.54 1.39
N ALA A 339 0.34 22.58 1.39
CA ALA A 339 1.11 23.75 0.95
C ALA A 339 0.91 24.08 -0.53
N ASN A 340 0.48 23.11 -1.34
CA ASN A 340 0.17 23.28 -2.76
C ASN A 340 -1.33 23.48 -3.03
N TYR A 341 -2.17 23.37 -2.00
CA TYR A 341 -3.61 23.61 -2.10
C TYR A 341 -3.89 25.12 -2.12
N LYS A 342 -4.36 25.63 -3.26
CA LYS A 342 -4.77 27.03 -3.45
C LYS A 342 -6.30 27.18 -3.58
N GLY A 343 -7.06 26.11 -3.35
CA GLY A 343 -8.52 26.06 -3.46
C GLY A 343 -9.03 24.80 -4.19
N PRO A 344 -10.36 24.60 -4.28
CA PRO A 344 -10.98 23.38 -4.83
C PRO A 344 -10.52 23.02 -6.24
N GLU A 345 -10.10 24.02 -7.03
CA GLU A 345 -9.62 23.83 -8.41
C GLU A 345 -8.23 23.21 -8.49
N THR A 346 -7.42 23.32 -7.44
CA THR A 346 -6.09 22.71 -7.34
C THR A 346 -6.08 21.32 -6.73
N TRP A 347 -7.25 20.80 -6.32
CA TRP A 347 -7.42 19.47 -5.72
C TRP A 347 -7.64 18.35 -6.75
N LYS A 348 -8.01 18.69 -7.99
CA LYS A 348 -8.37 17.71 -9.04
C LYS A 348 -7.21 16.93 -9.62
#